data_AF-A0A8D8CYW9-F1
#
_entry.id   AF-A0A8D8CYW9-F1
#
_cell.length_a   1.000
_cell.length_b   1.000
_cell.length_c   1.000
_cell.angle_alpha   90.00
_cell.angle_beta   90.00
_cell.angle_gamma   90.00
#
_symmetry.space_group_name_H-M   'P 1'
#
loop_
_entity.id
_entity.type
_entity.pdbx_description
1 polymer ?
#
loop_
_entity_poly.entity_id
_entity_poly.type
_entity_poly.pdbx_seq_one_letter_code
_entity_poly.pdbx_strand_id
1 'polypeptide(L)'
;MKMQRGQDFQAVFNKLNVYGASTFKIDRLQSKPSNLSFDLVTSIPKLNFTGKYSLKMKLLFLELQGKGDIKGMLTNTKLSIKIRGYTETNKTAANGTVTNGTASNGTDSKQYVRFNRLGIRLKIEGGRFQLDNLFNGDPVLGQVGNQVINDNSRLFLDELIPGLERNLSRLFTEIVNNLLRTATIDEMFPEKV
;
A
#
# COMPACT_ATOMS: atom_id res chain seq x y z
N MET A 1 10.30 -3.44 4.52
CA MET A 1 9.19 -2.84 5.29
C MET A 1 9.46 -3.01 6.78
N LYS A 2 9.57 -1.92 7.54
CA LYS A 2 9.75 -1.94 9.01
C LYS A 2 8.46 -1.48 9.70
N MET A 3 8.08 -2.17 10.76
CA MET A 3 6.92 -1.86 11.60
C MET A 3 7.35 -1.92 13.07
N GLN A 4 6.90 -0.94 13.85
CA GLN A 4 7.19 -0.88 15.28
C GLN A 4 6.01 -0.20 15.99
N ARG A 5 5.64 -0.74 17.16
CA ARG A 5 4.66 -0.15 18.06
C ARG A 5 5.09 -0.44 19.49
N GLY A 6 5.54 0.59 20.20
CA GLY A 6 6.09 0.42 21.56
C GLY A 6 7.28 -0.53 21.60
N GLN A 7 7.47 -1.16 22.77
CA GLN A 7 8.50 -2.19 22.96
C GLN A 7 8.00 -3.59 22.56
N ASP A 8 6.68 -3.80 22.59
CA ASP A 8 6.04 -5.12 22.48
C ASP A 8 5.80 -5.60 21.05
N PHE A 9 6.04 -4.75 20.04
CA PHE A 9 5.91 -5.14 18.64
C PHE A 9 6.98 -4.49 17.77
N GLN A 10 7.82 -5.33 17.19
CA GLN A 10 8.82 -4.99 16.19
C GLN A 10 8.82 -6.04 15.09
N ALA A 11 8.57 -5.62 13.85
CA ALA A 11 8.58 -6.51 12.70
C ALA A 11 9.31 -5.87 11.52
N VAL A 12 10.19 -6.63 10.88
CA VAL A 12 10.83 -6.26 9.63
C VAL A 12 10.57 -7.36 8.62
N PHE A 13 10.02 -6.98 7.47
CA PHE A 13 9.82 -7.87 6.33
C PHE A 13 10.66 -7.40 5.16
N ASN A 14 11.36 -8.32 4.50
CA ASN A 14 12.18 -8.06 3.33
C ASN A 14 11.97 -9.15 2.27
N LYS A 15 12.35 -8.83 1.02
CA LYS A 15 12.23 -9.75 -0.13
C LYS A 15 10.83 -10.39 -0.21
N LEU A 16 9.80 -9.57 0.03
CA LEU A 16 8.42 -10.03 -0.03
C LEU A 16 8.01 -10.21 -1.49
N ASN A 17 7.60 -11.42 -1.85
CA ASN A 17 6.94 -11.73 -3.10
C ASN A 17 5.46 -11.96 -2.79
N VAL A 18 4.58 -11.22 -3.47
CA VAL A 18 3.13 -11.31 -3.25
C VAL A 18 2.48 -11.67 -4.57
N TYR A 19 1.61 -12.68 -4.54
CA TYR A 19 0.94 -13.26 -5.70
C TYR A 19 -0.58 -13.22 -5.51
N GLY A 20 -1.32 -13.08 -6.60
CA GLY A 20 -2.79 -13.05 -6.62
C GLY A 20 -3.39 -11.65 -6.52
N ALA A 21 -2.60 -10.60 -6.34
CA ALA A 21 -3.10 -9.22 -6.25
C ALA A 21 -3.85 -8.77 -7.50
N SER A 22 -3.50 -9.28 -8.69
CA SER A 22 -4.19 -9.00 -9.96
C SER A 22 -5.60 -9.58 -10.05
N THR A 23 -5.98 -10.52 -9.18
CA THR A 23 -7.33 -11.10 -9.12
C THR A 23 -8.33 -10.21 -8.38
N PHE A 24 -7.95 -8.96 -8.11
CA PHE A 24 -8.80 -8.00 -7.42
C PHE A 24 -10.09 -7.75 -8.20
N LYS A 25 -11.16 -7.48 -7.46
CA LYS A 25 -12.43 -6.99 -7.97
C LYS A 25 -12.67 -5.60 -7.44
N ILE A 26 -13.19 -4.73 -8.28
CA ILE A 26 -13.67 -3.41 -7.87
C ILE A 26 -15.10 -3.60 -7.39
N ASP A 27 -15.30 -3.53 -6.08
CA ASP A 27 -16.62 -3.66 -5.47
C ASP A 27 -17.38 -2.34 -5.55
N ARG A 28 -16.65 -1.21 -5.52
CA ARG A 28 -17.23 0.14 -5.60
C ARG A 28 -16.19 1.14 -6.08
N LEU A 29 -16.60 2.03 -6.98
CA LEU A 29 -15.86 3.22 -7.37
C LEU A 29 -16.79 4.42 -7.24
N GLN A 30 -16.40 5.40 -6.42
CA GLN A 30 -17.03 6.71 -6.38
C GLN A 30 -16.04 7.73 -6.95
N SER A 31 -16.44 8.41 -8.01
CA SER A 31 -15.61 9.38 -8.72
C SER A 31 -16.25 10.76 -8.64
N LYS A 32 -15.49 11.76 -8.20
CA LYS A 32 -15.84 13.18 -8.22
C LYS A 32 -14.70 13.96 -8.89
N PRO A 33 -14.64 13.95 -10.24
CA PRO A 33 -13.56 14.57 -11.01
C PRO A 33 -13.34 16.06 -10.69
N SER A 34 -14.43 16.81 -10.53
CA SER A 34 -14.41 18.25 -10.20
C SER A 34 -13.61 18.58 -8.93
N ASN A 35 -13.52 17.62 -8.00
CA ASN A 35 -12.86 17.78 -6.72
C ASN A 35 -11.60 16.88 -6.61
N LEU A 36 -11.17 16.26 -7.72
CA LEU A 36 -10.08 15.28 -7.77
C LEU A 36 -10.19 14.21 -6.68
N SER A 37 -11.42 13.77 -6.40
CA SER A 37 -11.71 12.88 -5.28
C SER A 37 -12.24 11.56 -5.80
N PHE A 38 -11.53 10.47 -5.49
CA PHE A 38 -11.89 9.12 -5.89
C PHE A 38 -11.86 8.20 -4.67
N ASP A 39 -12.92 7.43 -4.46
CA ASP A 39 -12.98 6.41 -3.43
C ASP A 39 -13.16 5.05 -4.09
N LEU A 40 -12.30 4.09 -3.72
CA LEU A 40 -12.29 2.75 -4.29
C LEU A 40 -12.45 1.73 -3.16
N VAL A 41 -13.37 0.79 -3.33
CA VAL A 41 -13.45 -0.42 -2.50
C VAL A 41 -13.12 -1.60 -3.40
N THR A 42 -12.11 -2.37 -3.02
CA THR A 42 -11.71 -3.57 -3.74
C THR A 42 -11.68 -4.78 -2.84
N SER A 43 -11.91 -5.95 -3.43
CA SER A 43 -11.76 -7.24 -2.79
C SER A 43 -10.72 -8.07 -3.54
N ILE A 44 -9.91 -8.83 -2.82
CA ILE A 44 -8.96 -9.79 -3.35
C ILE A 44 -9.29 -11.14 -2.70
N PRO A 45 -9.79 -12.12 -3.48
CA PRO A 45 -10.23 -13.40 -2.93
C PRO A 45 -9.10 -14.17 -2.22
N LYS A 46 -7.91 -14.17 -2.81
CA LYS A 46 -6.75 -14.89 -2.28
C LYS A 46 -5.45 -14.18 -2.63
N LEU A 47 -4.60 -14.00 -1.63
CA LEU A 47 -3.22 -13.57 -1.77
C LEU A 47 -2.32 -14.65 -1.21
N ASN A 48 -1.25 -15.00 -1.92
CA ASN A 48 -0.15 -15.78 -1.36
C ASN A 48 1.07 -14.88 -1.25
N PHE A 49 1.89 -15.13 -0.25
CA PHE A 49 3.14 -14.39 -0.13
C PHE A 49 4.25 -15.27 0.44
N THR A 50 5.48 -14.91 0.07
CA THR A 50 6.72 -15.42 0.64
C THR A 50 7.66 -14.26 0.93
N GLY A 51 8.63 -14.47 1.80
CA GLY A 51 9.72 -13.52 2.01
C GLY A 51 10.51 -13.86 3.25
N LYS A 52 11.27 -12.88 3.75
CA LYS A 52 12.00 -13.03 5.01
C LYS A 52 11.43 -12.09 6.06
N TYR A 53 11.47 -12.55 7.30
CA TYR A 53 10.97 -11.82 8.45
C TYR A 53 12.04 -11.73 9.55
N SER A 54 11.92 -10.67 10.36
CA SER A 54 12.51 -10.56 11.69
C SER A 54 11.40 -10.02 12.59
N LEU A 55 10.94 -10.83 13.53
CA LEU A 55 9.80 -10.54 14.38
C LEU A 55 10.22 -10.61 15.84
N LYS A 56 9.76 -9.64 16.63
CA LYS A 56 9.67 -9.70 18.08
C LYS A 56 8.32 -9.10 18.45
N MET A 57 7.41 -9.92 18.97
CA MET A 57 6.11 -9.45 19.41
C MET A 57 5.57 -10.25 20.58
N LYS A 58 4.70 -9.63 21.35
CA LYS A 58 3.85 -10.34 22.31
C LYS A 58 2.49 -10.62 21.68
N LEU A 59 2.13 -11.89 21.58
CA LEU A 59 0.80 -12.33 21.16
C LEU A 59 0.13 -13.05 22.32
N LEU A 60 -0.91 -12.46 22.89
CA LEU A 60 -1.52 -12.91 24.15
C LEU A 60 -0.47 -12.94 25.29
N PHE A 61 -0.16 -14.11 25.82
CA PHE A 61 0.87 -14.34 26.83
C PHE A 61 2.21 -14.81 26.25
N LEU A 62 2.29 -15.05 24.93
CA LEU A 62 3.45 -15.64 24.28
C LEU A 62 4.34 -14.56 23.65
N GLU A 63 5.64 -14.61 23.96
CA GLU A 63 6.64 -13.78 23.30
C GLU A 63 7.16 -14.47 22.04
N LEU A 64 6.60 -14.09 20.90
CA LEU A 64 7.03 -14.57 19.59
C LEU A 64 8.27 -13.79 19.14
N GLN A 65 9.39 -14.49 18.99
CA GLN A 65 10.59 -13.94 18.38
C GLN A 65 11.20 -14.89 17.36
N GLY A 66 11.77 -14.36 16.28
CA GLY A 66 12.40 -15.18 15.26
C GLY A 66 12.90 -14.38 14.08
N LYS A 67 13.78 -15.00 13.29
CA LYS A 67 14.30 -14.47 12.03
C LYS A 67 14.44 -15.60 11.04
N GLY A 68 13.71 -15.54 9.95
CA GLY A 68 13.70 -16.64 8.99
C GLY A 68 12.87 -16.35 7.77
N ASP A 69 12.47 -17.40 7.09
CA ASP A 69 11.55 -17.32 5.97
C ASP A 69 10.11 -17.33 6.49
N ILE A 70 9.27 -16.55 5.82
CA ILE A 70 7.83 -16.51 6.05
C ILE A 70 7.14 -16.87 4.75
N LYS A 71 6.12 -17.73 4.85
CA LYS A 71 5.16 -17.97 3.79
C LYS A 71 3.76 -17.90 4.37
N GLY A 72 2.81 -17.45 3.57
CA GLY A 72 1.44 -17.37 4.03
C GLY A 72 0.45 -17.11 2.92
N MET A 73 -0.80 -17.14 3.33
CA MET A 73 -1.94 -16.89 2.46
C MET A 73 -2.95 -16.06 3.23
N LEU A 74 -3.53 -15.07 2.55
CA LEU A 74 -4.65 -14.28 3.03
C LEU A 74 -5.87 -14.56 2.16
N THR A 75 -7.05 -14.63 2.76
CA THR A 75 -8.31 -14.84 2.04
C THR A 75 -9.30 -13.72 2.32
N ASN A 76 -10.06 -13.36 1.29
CA ASN A 76 -11.09 -12.31 1.32
C ASN A 76 -10.56 -10.98 1.88
N THR A 77 -9.46 -10.50 1.33
CA THR A 77 -8.88 -9.21 1.71
C THR A 77 -9.68 -8.09 1.05
N LYS A 78 -10.21 -7.16 1.84
CA LYS A 78 -10.87 -5.94 1.37
C LYS A 78 -9.98 -4.73 1.62
N LEU A 79 -9.82 -3.90 0.59
CA LEU A 79 -9.18 -2.59 0.66
C LEU A 79 -10.23 -1.50 0.45
N SER A 80 -10.22 -0.49 1.32
CA SER A 80 -10.90 0.78 1.08
C SER A 80 -9.84 1.86 0.91
N ILE A 81 -9.84 2.52 -0.24
CA ILE A 81 -8.83 3.49 -0.64
C ILE A 81 -9.52 4.84 -0.87
N LYS A 82 -9.06 5.87 -0.17
CA LYS A 82 -9.45 7.26 -0.39
C LYS A 82 -8.33 8.00 -1.11
N ILE A 83 -8.64 8.51 -2.29
CA ILE A 83 -7.72 9.21 -3.18
C ILE A 83 -8.19 10.66 -3.25
N ARG A 84 -7.32 11.59 -2.86
CA ARG A 84 -7.61 13.04 -2.86
C ARG A 84 -6.49 13.78 -3.57
N GLY A 85 -6.83 14.37 -4.71
CA GLY A 85 -5.90 15.11 -5.53
C GLY A 85 -5.87 16.61 -5.23
N TYR A 86 -4.88 17.27 -5.80
CA TYR A 86 -4.74 18.71 -5.89
C TYR A 86 -4.01 19.04 -7.21
N THR A 87 -4.14 20.28 -7.67
CA THR A 87 -3.37 20.75 -8.83
C THR A 87 -2.10 21.43 -8.37
N GLU A 88 -1.02 21.17 -9.08
CA GLU A 88 0.27 21.82 -8.90
C GLU A 88 0.64 22.51 -10.21
N THR A 89 0.82 23.82 -10.14
CA THR A 89 1.29 24.62 -11.28
C THR A 89 2.80 24.49 -11.37
N ASN A 90 3.29 23.83 -12.42
CA ASN A 90 4.69 23.98 -12.79
C ASN A 90 4.80 25.14 -13.78
N LYS A 91 5.48 26.20 -13.34
CA LYS A 91 6.03 27.18 -14.28
C LYS A 91 7.23 26.54 -14.96
N THR A 92 6.99 25.75 -15.99
CA THR A 92 8.06 25.44 -16.94
C THR A 92 8.45 26.78 -17.57
N ALA A 93 9.70 27.22 -17.37
CA ALA A 93 10.26 28.25 -18.23
C ALA A 93 10.04 27.74 -19.66
N ALA A 94 9.32 28.51 -20.48
CA ALA A 94 9.19 28.19 -21.88
C ALA A 94 10.62 28.02 -22.41
N ASN A 95 10.97 26.83 -22.89
CA ASN A 95 12.07 26.71 -23.84
C ASN A 95 11.56 27.39 -25.12
N GLY A 96 11.58 28.73 -25.09
CA GLY A 96 11.19 29.55 -26.21
C GLY A 96 12.22 29.35 -27.31
N THR A 97 11.86 28.57 -28.32
CA THR A 97 12.49 28.72 -29.63
C THR A 97 12.06 30.08 -30.15
N VAL A 98 12.96 31.07 -30.09
CA VAL A 98 12.75 32.38 -30.70
C VAL A 98 12.81 32.17 -32.21
N THR A 99 11.65 32.02 -32.84
CA THR A 99 11.53 32.10 -34.29
C THR A 99 10.81 33.39 -34.62
N ASN A 100 11.60 34.41 -34.95
CA ASN A 100 11.21 35.66 -35.63
C ASN A 100 9.95 36.38 -35.09
N GLY A 101 10.15 37.23 -34.08
CA GLY A 101 9.57 38.58 -34.10
C GLY A 101 8.14 38.78 -33.61
N THR A 102 7.49 37.82 -32.95
CA THR A 102 6.26 38.10 -32.17
C THR A 102 6.35 37.43 -30.81
N ALA A 103 6.59 38.21 -29.76
CA ALA A 103 6.58 37.71 -28.39
C ALA A 103 5.13 37.48 -27.94
N SER A 104 4.63 36.25 -28.11
CA SER A 104 3.50 35.78 -27.32
C SER A 104 3.96 35.59 -25.88
N ASN A 105 3.69 36.57 -25.01
CA ASN A 105 3.83 36.45 -23.55
C ASN A 105 2.78 35.48 -22.97
N GLY A 106 2.65 34.28 -23.55
CA GLY A 106 1.87 33.19 -22.99
C GLY A 106 2.76 32.43 -22.02
N THR A 107 2.65 32.71 -20.73
CA THR A 107 3.18 31.75 -19.75
C THR A 107 2.22 30.56 -19.77
N ASP A 108 2.51 29.53 -20.56
CA ASP A 108 1.73 28.28 -20.57
C ASP A 108 1.92 27.55 -19.25
N SER A 109 1.22 28.04 -18.24
CA SER A 109 1.15 27.48 -16.90
C SER A 109 0.29 26.22 -16.95
N LYS A 110 0.90 25.07 -17.19
CA LYS A 110 0.22 23.78 -17.14
C LYS A 110 -0.08 23.39 -15.69
N GLN A 111 -1.32 23.01 -15.42
CA GLN A 111 -1.74 22.47 -14.14
C GLN A 111 -1.63 20.94 -14.15
N TYR A 112 -0.75 20.41 -13.34
CA TYR A 112 -0.53 18.97 -13.21
C TYR A 112 -1.33 18.41 -12.05
N VAL A 113 -1.91 17.22 -12.23
CA VAL A 113 -2.62 16.54 -11.16
C VAL A 113 -1.63 15.83 -10.24
N ARG A 114 -1.78 16.04 -8.94
CA ARG A 114 -1.04 15.36 -7.88
C ARG A 114 -2.00 14.79 -6.86
N PHE A 115 -1.56 13.78 -6.13
CA PHE A 115 -2.33 13.15 -5.08
C PHE A 115 -1.65 13.28 -3.74
N ASN A 116 -2.44 13.66 -2.74
CA ASN A 116 -2.07 13.54 -1.35
C ASN A 116 -1.86 12.06 -1.00
N ARG A 117 -1.28 11.82 0.18
CA ARG A 117 -1.13 10.46 0.70
C ARG A 117 -2.48 9.73 0.68
N LEU A 118 -2.55 8.62 -0.05
CA LEU A 118 -3.76 7.81 -0.16
C LEU A 118 -4.15 7.29 1.22
N GLY A 119 -5.43 7.41 1.57
CA GLY A 119 -5.97 6.84 2.80
C GLY A 119 -6.37 5.39 2.56
N ILE A 120 -5.64 4.43 3.14
CA ILE A 120 -5.92 2.99 2.96
C ILE A 120 -6.43 2.38 4.26
N ARG A 121 -7.52 1.62 4.15
CA ARG A 121 -8.01 0.71 5.19
C ARG A 121 -8.03 -0.72 4.71
N LEU A 122 -7.53 -1.62 5.55
CA LEU A 122 -7.48 -3.06 5.29
C LEU A 122 -8.45 -3.81 6.20
N LYS A 123 -9.16 -4.77 5.62
CA LYS A 123 -9.88 -5.80 6.36
C LYS A 123 -9.53 -7.15 5.76
N ILE A 124 -9.00 -8.06 6.56
CA ILE A 124 -8.61 -9.40 6.12
C ILE A 124 -9.44 -10.39 6.92
N GLU A 125 -10.15 -11.30 6.25
CA GLU A 125 -11.05 -12.23 6.95
C GLU A 125 -10.32 -13.48 7.44
N GLY A 126 -9.37 -13.99 6.66
CA GLY A 126 -8.62 -15.20 7.00
C GLY A 126 -7.15 -15.07 6.63
N GLY A 127 -6.30 -15.72 7.43
CA GLY A 127 -4.87 -15.79 7.21
C GLY A 127 -4.31 -17.13 7.68
N ARG A 128 -3.37 -17.69 6.90
CA ARG A 128 -2.54 -18.82 7.32
C ARG A 128 -1.08 -18.44 7.14
N PHE A 129 -0.27 -18.74 8.14
CA PHE A 129 1.11 -18.30 8.25
C PHE A 129 2.00 -19.47 8.61
N GLN A 130 3.19 -19.49 8.04
CA GLN A 130 4.29 -20.36 8.44
C GLN A 130 5.53 -19.48 8.57
N LEU A 131 6.07 -19.43 9.78
CA LEU A 131 7.28 -18.70 10.13
C LEU A 131 8.33 -19.72 10.56
N ASP A 132 9.42 -19.77 9.81
CA ASP A 132 10.53 -20.66 10.12
C ASP A 132 11.49 -19.99 11.10
N ASN A 133 12.19 -20.77 11.93
CA ASN A 133 13.14 -20.26 12.92
C ASN A 133 12.52 -19.31 13.98
N LEU A 134 11.27 -19.59 14.38
CA LEU A 134 10.70 -19.04 15.61
C LEU A 134 11.45 -19.58 16.83
N PHE A 135 11.47 -18.82 17.93
CA PHE A 135 12.16 -19.14 19.17
C PHE A 135 13.64 -19.53 18.98
N ASN A 136 14.32 -18.81 18.07
CA ASN A 136 15.71 -19.05 17.69
C ASN A 136 15.97 -20.48 17.16
N GLY A 137 14.94 -21.12 16.57
CA GLY A 137 15.09 -22.39 15.86
C GLY A 137 14.70 -23.62 16.66
N ASP A 138 14.16 -23.46 17.88
CA ASP A 138 13.61 -24.57 18.63
C ASP A 138 12.43 -25.19 17.85
N PRO A 139 12.50 -26.46 17.45
CA PRO A 139 11.48 -27.07 16.59
C PRO A 139 10.13 -27.27 17.29
N VAL A 140 10.14 -27.53 18.60
CA VAL A 140 8.92 -27.77 19.39
C VAL A 140 8.21 -26.44 19.62
N LEU A 141 8.92 -25.44 20.14
CA LEU A 141 8.36 -24.11 20.34
C LEU A 141 7.99 -23.46 19.01
N GLY A 142 8.75 -23.70 17.95
CA GLY A 142 8.44 -23.22 16.61
C GLY A 142 7.12 -23.77 16.07
N GLN A 143 6.84 -25.05 16.28
CA GLN A 143 5.55 -25.66 15.91
C GLN A 143 4.41 -25.06 16.74
N VAL A 144 4.57 -24.96 18.05
CA VAL A 144 3.58 -24.34 18.95
C VAL A 144 3.33 -22.88 18.58
N GLY A 145 4.38 -22.12 18.27
CA GLY A 145 4.27 -20.73 17.84
C GLY A 145 3.47 -20.57 16.55
N ASN A 146 3.75 -21.40 15.55
CA ASN A 146 2.96 -21.41 14.31
C ASN A 146 1.51 -21.80 14.57
N GLN A 147 1.24 -22.77 15.45
CA GLN A 147 -0.13 -23.13 15.81
C GLN A 147 -0.86 -21.96 16.48
N VAL A 148 -0.27 -21.34 17.49
CA VAL A 148 -0.86 -20.17 18.19
C VAL A 148 -1.13 -19.02 17.21
N ILE A 149 -0.20 -18.73 16.29
CA ILE A 149 -0.39 -17.70 15.26
C ILE A 149 -1.59 -18.04 14.35
N ASN A 150 -1.73 -19.30 13.91
CA ASN A 150 -2.80 -19.68 12.99
C ASN A 150 -4.17 -19.77 13.69
N ASP A 151 -4.22 -20.33 14.90
CA ASP A 151 -5.42 -20.39 15.74
C ASP A 151 -5.92 -18.97 16.08
N ASN A 152 -5.00 -18.00 16.16
CA ASN A 152 -5.28 -16.60 16.46
C ASN A 152 -4.92 -15.66 15.29
N SER A 153 -5.10 -16.12 14.04
CA SER A 153 -4.65 -15.41 12.83
C SER A 153 -5.20 -13.98 12.71
N ARG A 154 -6.41 -13.73 13.21
CA ARG A 154 -7.00 -12.38 13.26
C ARG A 154 -6.22 -11.44 14.17
N LEU A 155 -5.91 -11.87 15.40
CA LEU A 155 -5.11 -11.07 16.33
C LEU A 155 -3.71 -10.81 15.78
N PHE A 156 -3.09 -11.83 15.20
CA PHE A 156 -1.80 -11.66 14.54
C PHE A 156 -1.87 -10.65 13.39
N LEU A 157 -2.92 -10.69 12.57
CA LEU A 157 -3.13 -9.72 11.49
C LEU A 157 -3.41 -8.31 12.00
N ASP A 158 -4.22 -8.14 13.03
CA ASP A 158 -4.55 -6.83 13.61
C ASP A 158 -3.30 -6.09 14.12
N GLU A 159 -2.30 -6.84 14.56
CA GLU A 159 -0.98 -6.31 14.92
C GLU A 159 -0.19 -5.76 13.71
N LEU A 160 -0.30 -6.43 12.57
CA LEU A 160 0.41 -6.06 11.33
C LEU A 160 -0.31 -4.99 10.52
N ILE A 161 -1.65 -4.99 10.52
CA ILE A 161 -2.50 -4.15 9.67
C ILE A 161 -2.12 -2.65 9.73
N PRO A 162 -1.94 -2.02 10.89
CA PRO A 162 -1.57 -0.60 10.94
C PRO A 162 -0.25 -0.30 10.23
N GLY A 163 0.72 -1.22 10.33
CA GLY A 163 1.98 -1.12 9.60
C GLY A 163 1.78 -1.31 8.10
N LEU A 164 0.99 -2.29 7.69
CA LEU A 164 0.64 -2.54 6.28
C LEU A 164 -0.07 -1.34 5.64
N GLU A 165 -1.11 -0.81 6.28
CA GLU A 165 -1.86 0.37 5.81
C GLU A 165 -0.91 1.55 5.56
N ARG A 166 -0.02 1.85 6.51
CA ARG A 166 0.94 2.95 6.37
C ARG A 166 1.90 2.74 5.19
N ASN A 167 2.41 1.53 5.01
CA ASN A 167 3.36 1.23 3.93
C ASN A 167 2.68 1.22 2.56
N LEU A 168 1.51 0.57 2.43
CA LEU A 168 0.73 0.60 1.19
C LEU A 168 0.31 2.02 0.83
N SER A 169 -0.08 2.84 1.81
CA SER A 169 -0.43 4.24 1.56
C SER A 169 0.72 5.00 0.91
N ARG A 170 1.97 4.79 1.37
CA ARG A 170 3.16 5.42 0.75
C ARG A 170 3.40 4.88 -0.65
N LEU A 171 3.49 3.56 -0.77
CA LEU A 171 3.78 2.88 -2.03
C LEU A 171 2.78 3.25 -3.14
N PHE A 172 1.48 3.19 -2.85
CA PHE A 172 0.48 3.52 -3.86
C PHE A 172 0.45 5.02 -4.18
N THR A 173 0.77 5.89 -3.22
CA THR A 173 0.93 7.34 -3.51
C THR A 173 2.08 7.57 -4.47
N GLU A 174 3.23 6.93 -4.23
CA GLU A 174 4.39 7.03 -5.12
C GLU A 174 4.06 6.49 -6.52
N ILE A 175 3.42 5.32 -6.62
CA ILE A 175 3.01 4.73 -7.90
C ILE A 175 2.06 5.66 -8.67
N VAL A 176 0.99 6.14 -8.02
CA VAL A 176 -0.02 6.97 -8.69
C VAL A 176 0.58 8.31 -9.14
N ASN A 177 1.37 8.97 -8.29
CA ASN A 177 2.00 10.25 -8.65
C ASN A 177 3.08 10.08 -9.74
N ASN A 178 3.80 8.96 -9.75
CA ASN A 178 4.76 8.67 -10.82
C ASN A 178 4.05 8.38 -12.14
N LEU A 179 2.96 7.60 -12.12
CA LEU A 179 2.17 7.28 -13.32
C LEU A 179 1.54 8.54 -13.93
N LEU A 180 1.03 9.44 -13.09
CA LEU A 180 0.34 10.67 -13.50
C LEU A 180 1.26 11.89 -13.51
N ARG A 181 2.58 11.69 -13.54
CA ARG A 181 3.57 12.77 -13.43
C ARG A 181 3.35 13.87 -14.47
N THR A 182 3.01 13.50 -15.70
CA THR A 182 2.78 14.39 -16.84
C THR A 182 1.31 14.71 -17.09
N ALA A 183 0.40 14.11 -16.31
CA ALA A 183 -1.03 14.26 -16.54
C ALA A 183 -1.50 15.67 -16.17
N THR A 184 -2.03 16.38 -17.15
CA THR A 184 -2.67 17.69 -16.95
C THR A 184 -4.14 17.54 -16.63
N ILE A 185 -4.74 18.56 -16.01
CA ILE A 185 -6.17 18.55 -15.67
C ILE A 185 -7.03 18.42 -16.94
N ASP A 186 -6.66 19.12 -18.02
CA ASP A 186 -7.40 19.18 -19.28
C ASP A 186 -7.37 17.82 -20.01
N GLU A 187 -6.24 17.11 -19.97
CA GLU A 187 -6.11 15.78 -20.56
C GLU A 187 -6.90 14.72 -19.78
N MET A 188 -6.91 14.83 -18.44
CA MET A 188 -7.61 13.86 -17.60
C MET A 188 -9.14 14.06 -17.59
N PHE A 189 -9.59 15.31 -17.69
CA PHE A 189 -11.01 15.67 -17.62
C PHE A 189 -11.36 16.74 -18.67
N PRO A 190 -11.37 16.38 -19.96
CA PRO A 190 -11.71 17.33 -21.01
C PRO A 190 -13.16 17.82 -20.84
N GLU A 191 -13.39 19.09 -21.14
CA GLU A 191 -14.75 19.63 -21.20
C GLU A 191 -15.54 18.87 -22.26
N LYS A 192 -16.83 18.60 -21.97
CA LYS A 192 -17.71 17.99 -22.97
C LYS A 192 -17.87 18.98 -24.12
N VAL A 193 -17.36 18.58 -25.29
CA VAL A 193 -17.65 19.23 -26.59
C VAL A 193 -19.11 19.02 -26.95
#